data_AF-A0A7C3LYH6-F1
#
_entry.id   AF-A0A7C3LYH6-F1
#
_cell.length_a   1.000
_cell.length_b   1.000
_cell.length_c   1.000
_cell.angle_alpha   90.00
_cell.angle_beta   90.00
_cell.angle_gamma   90.00
#
_symmetry.space_group_name_H-M   'P 1'
#
loop_
_entity.id
_entity.type
_entity.pdbx_description
1 polymer ?
#
loop_
_entity_poly.entity_id
_entity_poly.type
_entity_poly.pdbx_seq_one_letter_code
_entity_poly.pdbx_strand_id
1 'polypeptide(L)' 'MAKQLQFSEEARRSLKKGLDTLAQAVGATLGPKGRNVALDKKWGAPTITHDGVT' A
#
# COMPACT_ATOMS: atom_id res chain seq x y z
N MET A 1 11.45 -1.04 -24.77
CA MET A 1 10.11 -1.59 -24.46
C MET A 1 9.05 -0.63 -25.00
N ALA A 2 8.02 -1.16 -25.66
CA ALA A 2 6.88 -0.36 -26.10
C ALA A 2 5.92 -0.06 -24.94
N LYS A 3 5.09 0.98 -25.07
CA LYS A 3 4.08 1.34 -24.07
C LYS A 3 2.89 0.37 -24.14
N GLN A 4 2.33 0.03 -22.98
CA GLN A 4 1.03 -0.64 -22.89
C GLN A 4 -0.05 0.41 -22.65
N LEU A 5 -1.11 0.37 -23.45
CA LEU A 5 -2.27 1.25 -23.32
C LEU A 5 -3.48 0.41 -22.92
N GLN A 6 -3.96 0.61 -21.69
CA GLN A 6 -5.19 -0.01 -21.18
C GLN A 6 -6.27 1.06 -21.09
N PHE A 7 -7.52 0.69 -21.38
CA PHE A 7 -8.64 1.62 -21.44
C PHE A 7 -9.81 1.18 -20.58
N SER A 8 -10.71 2.12 -20.29
CA SER A 8 -12.01 1.87 -19.70
C SER A 8 -11.94 1.03 -18.42
N GLU A 9 -12.65 -0.10 -18.39
CA GLU A 9 -12.84 -0.90 -17.19
C GLU A 9 -11.59 -1.66 -16.77
N GLU A 10 -10.80 -2.13 -17.73
CA GLU A 10 -9.55 -2.84 -17.44
C GLU A 10 -8.56 -1.93 -16.71
N ALA A 11 -8.40 -0.69 -17.20
CA ALA A 11 -7.57 0.31 -16.55
C ALA A 11 -8.06 0.65 -15.14
N ARG A 12 -9.37 0.86 -14.96
CA ARG A 12 -9.96 1.17 -13.65
C ARG A 12 -9.79 0.03 -12.65
N ARG A 13 -9.97 -1.22 -13.07
CA ARG A 13 -9.79 -2.40 -12.20
C ARG A 13 -8.35 -2.57 -11.76
N SER A 14 -7.40 -2.36 -12.68
CA SER A 14 -5.98 -2.39 -12.37
C SER A 14 -5.61 -1.34 -11.32
N LEU A 15 -6.08 -0.10 -11.50
CA LEU A 15 -5.89 0.99 -10.53
C LEU A 15 -6.54 0.69 -9.18
N LYS A 16 -7.79 0.21 -9.18
CA LYS A 16 -8.51 -0.13 -7.95
C LYS A 16 -7.75 -1.17 -7.13
N LYS A 17 -7.20 -2.21 -7.77
CA LYS A 17 -6.41 -3.24 -7.07
C LYS A 17 -5.20 -2.64 -6.33
N GLY A 18 -4.47 -1.74 -6.98
CA GLY A 18 -3.35 -1.04 -6.35
C GLY A 18 -3.80 -0.15 -5.19
N LEU A 19 -4.89 0.60 -5.39
CA LEU A 19 -5.46 1.46 -4.36
C LEU A 19 -5.98 0.69 -3.15
N ASP A 20 -6.66 -0.44 -3.37
CA ASP A 20 -7.15 -1.31 -2.31
C ASP A 20 -5.98 -1.83 -1.46
N THR A 21 -4.87 -2.21 -2.11
CA THR A 21 -3.66 -2.68 -1.42
C THR A 21 -3.07 -1.58 -0.53
N LEU A 22 -2.94 -0.36 -1.06
CA LEU A 22 -2.44 0.79 -0.31
C LEU A 22 -3.36 1.14 0.87
N ALA A 23 -4.67 1.21 0.62
CA ALA A 23 -5.66 1.60 1.61
C ALA A 23 -5.76 0.59 2.75
N GLN A 24 -5.64 -0.72 2.47
CA GLN A 24 -5.63 -1.75 3.50
C GLN A 24 -4.39 -1.65 4.41
N ALA A 25 -3.22 -1.39 3.83
CA ALA A 25 -1.98 -1.25 4.59
C ALA A 25 -2.00 0.00 5.49
N VAL A 26 -2.33 1.16 4.93
CA VAL A 26 -2.35 2.44 5.65
C VAL A 26 -3.53 2.49 6.63
N GLY A 27 -4.70 2.04 6.21
CA GLY A 27 -5.90 2.05 7.06
C GLY A 27 -5.76 1.24 8.35
N ALA A 28 -4.86 0.26 8.37
CA ALA A 28 -4.56 -0.51 9.58
C ALA A 28 -3.99 0.35 10.72
N THR A 29 -3.35 1.50 10.41
CA THR A 29 -2.73 2.38 11.42
C THR A 29 -3.69 3.45 11.97
N LEU A 30 -4.94 3.51 11.50
CA LEU A 30 -5.83 4.63 11.80
C LEU A 30 -6.39 4.60 13.23
N GLY A 31 -6.26 5.74 13.92
CA GLY A 31 -6.94 6.04 15.17
C GLY A 31 -6.26 5.42 16.40
N PRO A 32 -6.82 5.65 17.61
CA PRO A 32 -6.18 5.27 18.87
C PRO A 32 -6.07 3.75 19.11
N LYS A 33 -6.75 2.94 18.29
CA LYS A 33 -6.70 1.47 18.32
C LYS A 33 -6.13 0.88 17.02
N GLY A 34 -5.44 1.69 16.22
CA GLY A 34 -4.78 1.17 15.04
C GLY A 34 -3.72 0.11 15.41
N ARG A 35 -3.26 -0.63 14.42
CA ARG A 35 -2.25 -1.69 14.55
C ARG A 35 -0.92 -1.25 13.94
N ASN A 36 0.14 -1.94 14.33
CA ASN A 36 1.45 -1.72 13.75
C ASN A 36 1.59 -2.37 12.38
N VAL A 37 2.35 -1.70 11.51
CA VAL A 37 2.79 -2.22 10.21
C VAL A 37 4.30 -2.45 10.27
N ALA A 38 4.76 -3.57 9.71
CA ALA A 38 6.17 -3.89 9.59
C ALA A 38 6.66 -3.55 8.17
N LEU A 39 7.65 -2.67 8.08
CA LEU A 39 8.34 -2.32 6.84
C LEU A 39 9.68 -3.03 6.80
N ASP A 40 9.89 -3.81 5.73
CA ASP A 40 11.13 -4.51 5.50
C ASP A 40 12.30 -3.53 5.30
N LYS A 41 13.51 -3.97 5.69
CA LYS A 41 14.75 -3.22 5.50
C LYS A 41 15.76 -4.09 4.79
N LYS A 42 16.53 -3.46 3.90
CA LYS A 42 17.64 -4.12 3.20
C LYS A 42 18.65 -4.76 4.16
N TRP A 43 18.82 -4.21 5.36
CA TRP A 43 19.72 -4.73 6.41
C TRP A 43 19.13 -4.48 7.80
N GLY A 44 19.39 -5.39 8.75
CA GLY A 44 18.96 -5.27 10.13
C GLY A 44 17.50 -5.68 10.37
N ALA A 45 16.95 -5.28 11.51
CA ALA A 45 15.57 -5.58 11.89
C ALA A 45 14.57 -4.66 11.16
N PRO A 46 13.33 -5.13 10.88
CA PRO A 46 12.32 -4.34 10.20
C PRO A 46 11.93 -3.08 11.00
N THR A 47 11.45 -2.04 10.32
CA THR A 47 10.79 -0.92 11.01
C THR A 47 9.37 -1.34 11.38
N ILE A 48 9.03 -1.26 12.66
CA ILE A 48 7.65 -1.38 13.12
C ILE A 48 7.12 0.04 13.30
N THR A 49 6.09 0.42 12.54
CA THR A 49 5.51 1.77 12.56
C THR A 49 4.01 1.73 12.87
N HIS A 50 3.54 2.83 13.46
CA HIS A 50 2.13 3.13 13.66
C HIS A 50 1.69 4.40 12.92
N ASP A 51 2.57 4.93 12.05
CA ASP A 51 2.29 6.06 11.19
C ASP A 51 1.86 5.56 9.81
N GLY A 52 0.78 6.12 9.26
CA GLY A 52 0.27 5.78 7.93
C GLY A 52 0.99 6.49 6.78
N VAL A 53 1.87 7.45 7.08
CA VAL A 53 2.68 8.16 6.08
C VAL A 53 4.04 7.47 5.85
N THR A 54 4.63 6.94 6.93
CA THR A 54 5.89 6.18 6.93
C THR A 54 5.76 4.83 6.24
#